data_AF-A0A0B0NSM4-F1
#
_entry.id   AF-A0A0B0NSM4-F1
#
_cell.length_a   1.000
_cell.length_b   1.000
_cell.length_c   1.000
_cell.angle_alpha   90.00
_cell.angle_beta   90.00
_cell.angle_gamma   90.00
#
_symmetry.space_group_name_H-M   'P 1'
#
loop_
_entity.id
_entity.type
_entity.pdbx_description
1 polymer ?
#
loop_
_entity_poly.entity_id
_entity_poly.type
_entity_poly.pdbx_seq_one_letter_code
_entity_poly.pdbx_strand_id
1 'polypeptide(L)'
;MLPINYESWHHMPDSNKNQALANIKERFALEVSDDYIKKALGKRWRDNKSTLKKQYFKKDISLEEKLRNVPPGMLRYQWEDAVRFWNSKKGEDRERVGTSSRQKQKFTHTAGSRSFTSVAEAEEVKSGQKVGRLQLFEITHRKKDGSPMTSEAGEIMVYSLNNI
;
A
#
# COMPACT_ATOMS: atom_id res chain seq x y z
N MET A 1 -3.21 -19.54 6.23
CA MET A 1 -3.64 -18.13 6.30
C MET A 1 -2.84 -17.44 7.39
N LEU A 2 -2.37 -16.20 7.19
CA LEU A 2 -1.58 -15.50 8.21
C LEU A 2 -2.49 -14.86 9.27
N PRO A 3 -2.14 -14.91 10.58
CA PRO A 3 -2.96 -14.34 11.65
C PRO A 3 -3.18 -12.84 11.49
N ILE A 4 -4.40 -12.37 11.72
CA ILE A 4 -4.75 -10.94 11.59
C ILE A 4 -4.64 -10.14 12.90
N ASN A 5 -4.52 -10.82 14.04
CA ASN A 5 -4.53 -10.21 15.37
C ASN A 5 -3.25 -9.45 15.72
N TYR A 6 -2.15 -9.67 15.01
CA TYR A 6 -0.95 -8.84 15.18
C TYR A 6 -1.20 -7.40 14.69
N GLU A 7 -0.86 -6.41 15.51
CA GLU A 7 -1.06 -5.00 15.14
C GLU A 7 -0.27 -4.56 13.91
N SER A 8 0.91 -5.13 13.71
CA SER A 8 1.89 -4.73 12.70
C SER A 8 2.57 -5.95 12.10
N TRP A 9 2.95 -5.86 10.83
CA TRP A 9 3.74 -6.90 10.15
C TRP A 9 5.07 -7.17 10.87
N HIS A 10 5.65 -6.13 11.46
CA HIS A 10 6.91 -6.23 12.22
C HIS A 10 6.74 -7.02 13.51
N HIS A 11 5.55 -7.03 14.12
CA HIS A 11 5.26 -7.82 15.32
C HIS A 11 4.83 -9.26 15.01
N MET A 12 4.58 -9.59 13.75
CA MET A 12 4.29 -10.97 13.37
C MET A 12 5.57 -11.81 13.55
N PRO A 13 5.48 -12.99 14.21
CA PRO A 13 6.64 -13.86 14.38
C PRO A 13 7.24 -14.29 13.04
N ASP A 14 8.56 -14.42 13.01
CA ASP A 14 9.25 -14.84 11.79
C ASP A 14 8.94 -16.29 11.41
N SER A 15 8.56 -17.14 12.37
CA SER A 15 8.04 -18.49 12.08
C SER A 15 6.83 -18.46 11.15
N ASN A 16 5.85 -17.57 11.41
CA ASN A 16 4.70 -17.39 10.52
C ASN A 16 5.10 -16.88 9.14
N LYS A 17 6.02 -15.91 9.08
CA LYS A 17 6.49 -15.34 7.81
C LYS A 17 7.26 -16.37 6.98
N ASN A 18 8.13 -17.14 7.63
CA ASN A 18 8.95 -18.17 7.01
C ASN A 18 8.11 -19.37 6.56
N GLN A 19 7.10 -19.78 7.33
CA GLN A 19 6.16 -20.82 6.92
C GLN A 19 5.38 -20.39 5.66
N ALA A 20 4.89 -19.15 5.61
CA ALA A 20 4.21 -18.64 4.42
C ALA A 20 5.15 -18.54 3.21
N LEU A 21 6.41 -18.17 3.42
CA LEU A 21 7.43 -18.15 2.36
C LEU A 21 7.72 -19.56 1.83
N ALA A 22 7.87 -20.56 2.71
CA ALA A 22 8.09 -21.95 2.32
C ALA A 22 6.93 -22.47 1.45
N ASN A 23 5.68 -22.22 1.85
CA ASN A 23 4.50 -22.62 1.08
C ASN A 23 4.43 -21.96 -0.31
N ILE A 24 4.95 -20.72 -0.46
CA ILE A 24 5.03 -20.05 -1.76
C ILE A 24 6.09 -20.75 -2.63
N LYS A 25 7.27 -21.00 -2.08
CA LYS A 25 8.37 -21.65 -2.80
C LYS A 25 8.07 -23.10 -3.21
N GLU A 26 7.25 -23.80 -2.44
CA GLU A 26 6.77 -25.14 -2.78
C GLU A 26 5.91 -25.15 -4.06
N ARG A 27 5.18 -24.05 -4.32
CA ARG A 27 4.22 -23.96 -5.44
C ARG A 27 4.75 -23.20 -6.65
N PHE A 28 5.73 -22.33 -6.45
CA PHE A 28 6.21 -21.41 -7.47
C PHE A 28 7.75 -21.40 -7.52
N ALA A 29 8.31 -21.57 -8.72
CA ALA A 29 9.70 -21.27 -9.00
C ALA A 29 9.84 -19.76 -9.21
N LEU A 30 10.42 -19.06 -8.23
CA LEU A 30 10.54 -17.61 -8.24
C LEU A 30 12.01 -17.19 -8.27
N GLU A 31 12.43 -16.47 -9.30
CA GLU A 31 13.77 -15.88 -9.44
C GLU A 31 13.85 -14.50 -8.76
N VAL A 32 13.36 -14.40 -7.52
CA VAL A 32 13.40 -13.16 -6.73
C VAL A 32 13.86 -13.46 -5.31
N SER A 33 14.38 -12.44 -4.61
CA SER A 33 14.88 -12.61 -3.26
C SER A 33 13.77 -12.87 -2.24
N ASP A 34 14.10 -13.62 -1.18
CA ASP A 34 13.19 -13.90 -0.06
C ASP A 34 12.71 -12.61 0.60
N ASP A 35 13.56 -11.59 0.69
CA ASP A 35 13.21 -10.28 1.22
C ASP A 35 12.15 -9.59 0.37
N TYR A 36 12.25 -9.70 -0.97
CA TYR A 36 11.22 -9.19 -1.86
C TYR A 36 9.88 -9.89 -1.63
N ILE A 37 9.89 -11.22 -1.54
CA ILE A 37 8.69 -12.03 -1.29
C ILE A 37 8.08 -11.67 0.07
N LYS A 38 8.89 -11.55 1.13
CA LYS A 38 8.45 -11.14 2.47
C LYS A 38 7.83 -9.74 2.48
N LYS A 39 8.40 -8.79 1.73
CA LYS A 39 7.84 -7.43 1.55
C LYS A 39 6.49 -7.48 0.85
N ALA A 40 6.37 -8.25 -0.23
CA ALA A 40 5.13 -8.44 -0.96
C ALA A 40 4.05 -9.11 -0.09
N LEU A 41 4.43 -10.13 0.68
CA LEU A 41 3.56 -10.82 1.62
C LEU A 41 3.04 -9.88 2.71
N GLY A 42 3.93 -9.06 3.30
CA GLY A 42 3.54 -8.07 4.30
C GLY A 42 2.62 -6.98 3.76
N LYS A 43 2.74 -6.62 2.46
CA LYS A 43 1.75 -5.77 1.79
C LYS A 43 0.40 -6.49 1.66
N ARG A 44 0.38 -7.71 1.13
CA ARG A 44 -0.86 -8.50 0.96
C ARG A 44 -1.59 -8.74 2.27
N TRP A 45 -0.85 -8.98 3.35
CA TRP A 45 -1.43 -9.13 4.69
C TRP A 45 -2.11 -7.84 5.19
N ARG A 46 -1.47 -6.67 5.01
CA ARG A 46 -2.07 -5.37 5.36
C ARG A 46 -3.30 -5.06 4.50
N ASP A 47 -3.22 -5.32 3.20
CA ASP A 47 -4.33 -5.13 2.27
C ASP A 47 -5.52 -6.01 2.67
N ASN A 48 -5.28 -7.28 3.03
CA ASN A 48 -6.32 -8.19 3.53
C ASN A 48 -6.97 -7.67 4.81
N LYS A 49 -6.18 -7.17 5.78
CA LYS A 49 -6.73 -6.56 7.01
C LYS A 49 -7.62 -5.34 6.68
N SER A 50 -7.21 -4.52 5.73
CA SER A 50 -8.01 -3.38 5.27
C SER A 50 -9.35 -3.83 4.66
N THR A 51 -9.32 -4.84 3.77
CA THR A 51 -10.53 -5.42 3.16
C THR A 51 -11.46 -5.99 4.21
N LEU A 52 -10.94 -6.77 5.17
CA LEU A 52 -11.74 -7.33 6.26
C LEU A 52 -12.37 -6.24 7.12
N LYS A 53 -11.60 -5.21 7.50
CA LYS A 53 -12.15 -4.06 8.24
C LYS A 53 -13.26 -3.39 7.44
N LYS A 54 -13.06 -3.13 6.15
CA LYS A 54 -14.09 -2.50 5.30
C LYS A 54 -15.39 -3.33 5.21
N GLN A 55 -15.29 -4.65 5.13
CA GLN A 55 -16.45 -5.53 4.94
C GLN A 55 -17.21 -5.83 6.25
N TYR A 56 -16.48 -6.04 7.35
CA TYR A 56 -17.05 -6.59 8.58
C TYR A 56 -17.04 -5.61 9.77
N PHE A 57 -16.23 -4.55 9.72
CA PHE A 57 -16.17 -3.52 10.76
C PHE A 57 -16.97 -2.28 10.35
N LYS A 58 -18.29 -2.32 10.57
CA LYS A 58 -19.16 -1.17 10.34
C LYS A 58 -19.08 -0.18 11.51
N LYS A 59 -19.13 1.13 11.25
CA LYS A 59 -18.93 2.18 12.28
C LYS A 59 -20.17 2.39 13.16
N ASP A 60 -21.35 2.14 12.61
CA ASP A 60 -22.68 2.39 13.16
C ASP A 60 -23.22 1.29 14.08
N ILE A 61 -22.46 0.19 14.27
CA ILE A 61 -22.86 -0.92 15.14
C ILE A 61 -22.03 -0.96 16.44
N SER A 62 -22.60 -1.59 17.47
CA SER A 62 -21.97 -1.72 18.79
C SER A 62 -20.70 -2.58 18.76
N LEU A 63 -19.82 -2.42 19.76
CA LEU A 63 -18.62 -3.26 19.89
C LEU A 63 -18.97 -4.75 19.98
N GLU A 64 -19.99 -5.10 20.76
CA GLU A 64 -20.44 -6.49 20.89
C GLU A 64 -20.87 -7.09 19.55
N GLU A 65 -21.59 -6.30 18.74
CA GLU A 65 -22.03 -6.73 17.42
C GLU A 65 -20.83 -6.90 16.47
N LYS A 66 -19.85 -5.99 16.50
CA LYS A 66 -18.59 -6.14 15.75
C LYS A 66 -17.85 -7.43 16.14
N LEU A 67 -17.81 -7.77 17.43
CA LEU A 67 -17.16 -9.00 17.92
C LEU A 67 -17.90 -10.27 17.47
N ARG A 68 -19.24 -10.22 17.39
CA ARG A 68 -20.06 -11.33 16.89
C ARG A 68 -19.94 -11.54 15.37
N ASN A 69 -19.67 -10.48 14.61
CA ASN A 69 -19.57 -10.50 13.13
C ASN A 69 -18.23 -11.10 12.62
N VAL A 70 -17.94 -12.36 12.99
CA VAL A 70 -16.71 -13.06 12.60
C VAL A 70 -16.78 -13.46 11.12
N PRO A 71 -15.79 -13.09 10.28
CA PRO A 71 -15.74 -13.51 8.88
C PRO A 71 -15.71 -15.04 8.71
N PRO A 72 -16.35 -15.61 7.67
CA PRO A 72 -16.27 -17.05 7.39
C PRO A 72 -14.82 -17.54 7.26
N GLY A 73 -14.51 -18.66 7.90
CA GLY A 73 -13.15 -19.23 7.91
C GLY A 73 -12.13 -18.48 8.78
N MET A 74 -12.54 -17.43 9.51
CA MET A 74 -11.69 -16.72 10.46
C MET A 74 -11.78 -17.35 11.85
N LEU A 75 -10.65 -17.47 12.52
CA LEU A 75 -10.61 -17.88 13.93
C LEU A 75 -11.15 -16.75 14.81
N ARG A 76 -12.16 -17.05 15.64
CA ARG A 76 -12.86 -16.07 16.48
C ARG A 76 -11.92 -15.22 17.31
N TYR A 77 -10.96 -15.82 18.03
CA TYR A 77 -10.02 -15.08 18.86
C TYR A 77 -9.18 -14.08 18.05
N GLN A 78 -8.79 -14.43 16.82
CA GLN A 78 -8.03 -13.52 15.96
C GLN A 78 -8.85 -12.31 15.53
N TRP A 79 -10.13 -12.54 15.23
CA TRP A 79 -11.08 -11.48 14.91
C TRP A 79 -11.31 -10.56 16.11
N GLU A 80 -11.59 -11.14 17.28
CA GLU A 80 -11.85 -10.39 18.51
C GLU A 80 -10.67 -9.49 18.88
N ASP A 81 -9.44 -10.00 18.85
CA ASP A 81 -8.23 -9.22 19.10
C ASP A 81 -8.10 -8.05 18.09
N ALA A 82 -8.32 -8.31 16.80
CA ALA A 82 -8.25 -7.29 15.76
C ALA A 82 -9.31 -6.20 15.96
N VAL A 83 -10.55 -6.58 16.27
CA VAL A 83 -11.66 -5.65 16.53
C VAL A 83 -11.40 -4.82 17.79
N ARG A 84 -10.91 -5.43 18.87
CA ARG A 84 -10.52 -4.71 20.09
C ARG A 84 -9.43 -3.69 19.80
N PHE A 85 -8.42 -4.07 19.03
CA PHE A 85 -7.37 -3.13 18.60
C PHE A 85 -7.95 -1.98 17.76
N TRP A 86 -8.81 -2.26 16.79
CA TRP A 86 -9.39 -1.21 15.93
C TRP A 86 -10.33 -0.24 16.66
N ASN A 87 -11.00 -0.67 17.73
CA ASN A 87 -11.79 0.22 18.61
C ASN A 87 -10.96 0.83 19.75
N SER A 88 -9.68 0.49 19.89
CA SER A 88 -8.82 1.11 20.90
C SER A 88 -8.45 2.53 20.50
N LYS A 89 -8.11 3.37 21.50
CA LYS A 89 -7.59 4.73 21.27
C LYS A 89 -6.43 4.76 20.27
N LYS A 90 -5.52 3.78 20.39
CA LYS A 90 -4.37 3.61 19.49
C LYS A 90 -4.81 3.29 18.05
N GLY A 91 -5.84 2.47 17.87
CA GLY A 91 -6.43 2.15 16.58
C GLY A 91 -7.07 3.37 15.92
N GLU A 92 -7.85 4.14 16.68
CA GLU A 92 -8.48 5.39 16.24
C GLU A 92 -7.46 6.45 15.86
N ASP A 93 -6.42 6.64 16.67
CA ASP A 93 -5.36 7.61 16.40
C ASP A 93 -4.61 7.26 15.10
N ARG A 94 -4.33 5.97 14.85
CA ARG A 94 -3.74 5.52 13.57
C ARG A 94 -4.65 5.79 12.39
N GLU A 95 -5.97 5.58 12.52
CA GLU A 95 -6.94 5.88 11.47
C GLU A 95 -7.02 7.39 11.19
N ARG A 96 -6.99 8.23 12.23
CA ARG A 96 -6.96 9.69 12.09
C ARG A 96 -5.72 10.16 11.34
N VAL A 97 -4.54 9.67 11.74
CA VAL A 97 -3.27 10.00 11.04
C VAL A 97 -3.33 9.55 9.58
N GLY A 98 -3.79 8.33 9.31
CA GLY A 98 -3.93 7.83 7.95
C GLY A 98 -4.86 8.68 7.08
N THR A 99 -6.01 9.09 7.63
CA THR A 99 -6.96 9.99 6.96
C THR A 99 -6.34 11.36 6.67
N SER A 100 -5.68 11.96 7.66
CA SER A 100 -5.03 13.28 7.50
C SER A 100 -3.88 13.22 6.48
N SER A 101 -3.04 12.18 6.52
CA SER A 101 -1.98 11.96 5.54
C SER A 101 -2.54 11.79 4.13
N ARG A 102 -3.65 11.05 3.98
CA ARG A 102 -4.30 10.86 2.68
C ARG A 102 -4.89 12.17 2.14
N GLN A 103 -5.47 13.01 2.98
CA GLN A 103 -5.97 14.34 2.59
C GLN A 103 -4.85 15.27 2.09
N LYS A 104 -3.62 15.09 2.58
CA LYS A 104 -2.45 15.88 2.13
C LYS A 104 -1.84 15.38 0.81
N GLN A 105 -2.27 14.23 0.29
CA GLN A 105 -1.79 13.73 -1.00
C GLN A 105 -2.44 14.52 -2.13
N LYS A 106 -1.71 15.50 -2.68
CA LYS A 106 -2.22 16.46 -3.67
C LYS A 106 -2.39 15.88 -5.08
N PHE A 107 -1.49 14.99 -5.49
CA PHE A 107 -1.52 14.40 -6.83
C PHE A 107 -1.05 12.95 -6.81
N THR A 108 -1.48 12.19 -7.81
CA THR A 108 -1.05 10.83 -8.10
C THR A 108 -0.27 10.81 -9.41
N HIS A 109 0.73 9.93 -9.49
CA HIS A 109 1.40 9.65 -10.75
C HIS A 109 0.48 8.88 -11.71
N THR A 110 0.74 9.01 -13.00
CA THR A 110 -0.02 8.46 -14.14
C THR A 110 0.70 7.32 -14.84
N ALA A 111 1.86 6.89 -14.32
CA ALA A 111 2.65 5.77 -14.87
C ALA A 111 1.94 4.39 -14.81
N GLY A 112 0.76 4.32 -14.19
CA GLY A 112 0.03 3.07 -14.00
C GLY A 112 0.82 2.08 -13.15
N SER A 113 0.85 0.81 -13.55
CA SER A 113 1.60 -0.24 -12.84
C SER A 113 3.11 -0.24 -13.12
N ARG A 114 3.61 0.69 -13.95
CA ARG A 114 5.05 0.79 -14.24
C ARG A 114 5.77 1.46 -13.08
N SER A 115 6.90 0.90 -12.69
CA SER A 115 7.79 1.56 -11.74
C SER A 115 8.41 2.81 -12.36
N PHE A 116 8.78 3.79 -11.53
CA PHE A 116 9.51 4.98 -12.00
C PHE A 116 10.84 4.61 -12.66
N THR A 117 11.52 3.56 -12.21
CA THR A 117 12.72 3.02 -12.86
C THR A 117 12.42 2.54 -14.29
N SER A 118 11.33 1.80 -14.49
CA SER A 118 10.92 1.33 -15.82
C SER A 118 10.47 2.47 -16.73
N VAL A 119 9.86 3.53 -16.17
CA VAL A 119 9.51 4.72 -16.95
C VAL A 119 10.78 5.48 -17.37
N ALA A 120 11.71 5.68 -16.44
CA ALA A 120 12.98 6.34 -16.72
C ALA A 120 13.76 5.57 -17.80
N GLU A 121 13.98 4.27 -17.62
CA GLU A 121 14.70 3.42 -18.57
C GLU A 121 14.12 3.49 -19.99
N ALA A 122 12.79 3.40 -20.13
CA ALA A 122 12.16 3.48 -21.44
C ALA A 122 12.36 4.86 -22.10
N GLU A 123 12.37 5.94 -21.32
CA GLU A 123 12.64 7.28 -21.86
C GLU A 123 14.13 7.49 -22.15
N GLU A 124 15.03 6.92 -21.36
CA GLU A 124 16.48 6.94 -21.63
C GLU A 124 16.80 6.20 -22.93
N VAL A 125 16.18 5.04 -23.17
CA VAL A 125 16.31 4.29 -24.43
C VAL A 125 15.78 5.10 -25.62
N LYS A 126 14.67 5.81 -25.43
CA LYS A 126 14.04 6.61 -26.49
C LYS A 126 14.81 7.88 -26.82
N SER A 127 15.31 8.59 -25.81
CA SER A 127 15.98 9.89 -25.95
C SER A 127 17.50 9.77 -26.14
N GLY A 128 18.10 8.64 -25.77
CA GLY A 128 19.55 8.45 -25.71
C GLY A 128 20.23 9.23 -24.57
N GLN A 129 19.47 9.86 -23.67
CA GLN A 129 19.97 10.70 -22.59
C GLN A 129 19.47 10.21 -21.24
N LYS A 130 20.22 10.50 -20.18
CA LYS A 130 19.81 10.19 -18.80
C LYS A 130 18.62 11.05 -18.39
N VAL A 131 17.62 10.42 -17.79
CA VAL A 131 16.39 11.10 -17.37
C VAL A 131 16.59 11.70 -15.98
N GLY A 132 16.53 13.03 -15.90
CA GLY A 132 16.58 13.75 -14.64
C GLY A 132 15.33 13.53 -13.78
N ARG A 133 15.43 13.79 -12.46
CA ARG A 133 14.28 13.65 -11.54
C ARG A 133 13.09 14.54 -11.91
N LEU A 134 13.36 15.75 -12.38
CA LEU A 134 12.33 16.70 -12.82
C LEU A 134 11.63 16.21 -14.10
N GLN A 135 12.41 15.76 -15.08
CA GLN A 135 11.87 15.17 -16.30
C GLN A 135 11.05 13.90 -16.00
N LEU A 136 11.53 13.04 -15.11
CA LEU A 136 10.78 11.88 -14.65
C LEU A 136 9.47 12.28 -13.96
N PHE A 137 9.49 13.34 -13.14
CA PHE A 137 8.28 13.88 -12.52
C PHE A 137 7.28 14.33 -13.59
N GLU A 138 7.72 15.07 -14.59
CA GLU A 138 6.88 15.51 -15.71
C GLU A 138 6.24 14.32 -16.45
N ILE A 139 7.04 13.33 -16.85
CA ILE A 139 6.56 12.15 -17.57
C ILE A 139 5.52 11.39 -16.74
N THR A 140 5.77 11.26 -15.44
CA THR A 140 4.93 10.48 -14.53
C THR A 140 3.73 11.24 -13.97
N HIS A 141 3.58 12.55 -14.23
CA HIS A 141 2.47 13.37 -13.70
C HIS A 141 1.69 14.11 -14.80
N ARG A 142 1.87 13.71 -16.06
CA ARG A 142 1.05 14.14 -17.20
C ARG A 142 -0.02 13.11 -17.53
N LYS A 143 -1.19 13.58 -17.96
CA LYS A 143 -2.24 12.75 -18.55
C LYS A 143 -1.84 12.32 -19.96
N LYS A 144 -2.62 11.44 -20.58
CA LYS A 144 -2.39 10.97 -21.95
C LYS A 144 -2.46 12.10 -23.00
N ASP A 145 -3.21 13.16 -22.71
CA ASP A 145 -3.31 14.36 -23.56
C ASP A 145 -2.16 15.37 -23.35
N GLY A 146 -1.18 15.06 -22.49
CA GLY A 146 -0.04 15.91 -22.19
C GLY A 146 -0.29 16.97 -21.10
N SER A 147 -1.54 17.18 -20.69
CA SER A 147 -1.88 18.12 -19.62
C SER A 147 -1.43 17.62 -18.25
N PRO A 148 -1.09 18.51 -17.29
CA PRO A 148 -0.78 18.11 -15.92
C PRO A 148 -1.96 17.38 -15.26
N MET A 149 -1.67 16.43 -14.36
CA MET A 149 -2.70 15.69 -13.64
C MET A 149 -3.55 16.61 -12.74
N THR A 150 -2.94 17.61 -12.11
CA THR A 150 -3.61 18.66 -11.32
C THR A 150 -2.98 20.03 -11.59
N SER A 151 -3.65 21.11 -11.21
CA SER A 151 -3.10 22.48 -11.30
C SER A 151 -1.79 22.62 -10.52
N GLU A 152 -1.72 22.05 -9.32
CA GLU A 152 -0.51 22.09 -8.47
C GLU A 152 0.65 21.31 -9.10
N ALA A 153 0.37 20.18 -9.76
CA ALA A 153 1.41 19.48 -10.51
C ALA A 153 1.92 20.35 -11.67
N GLY A 154 1.03 21.06 -12.35
CA GLY A 154 1.39 22.03 -13.39
C GLY A 154 2.26 23.17 -12.86
N GLU A 155 1.92 23.75 -11.71
CA GLU A 155 2.74 24.77 -11.04
C GLU A 155 4.14 24.25 -10.75
N ILE A 156 4.28 23.06 -10.15
CA ILE A 156 5.58 22.44 -9.86
C ILE A 156 6.41 22.27 -11.14
N MET A 157 5.80 21.84 -12.24
CA MET A 157 6.49 21.70 -13.53
C MET A 157 7.00 23.05 -14.06
N VAL A 158 6.16 24.10 -14.02
CA VAL A 158 6.55 25.45 -14.46
C VAL A 158 7.66 26.03 -13.59
N TYR A 159 7.55 25.93 -12.25
CA TYR A 159 8.61 26.37 -11.33
C TYR A 159 9.93 25.62 -11.56
N SER A 160 9.87 24.35 -11.97
CA SER A 160 11.05 23.54 -12.22
C SER A 160 11.77 23.91 -13.51
N LEU A 161 11.04 24.35 -14.54
CA LEU A 161 11.61 24.81 -15.81
C LEU A 161 12.28 26.20 -15.71
N ASN A 162 11.80 27.05 -14.80
CA ASN A 162 12.30 28.42 -14.63
C ASN A 162 13.53 28.54 -13.69
N ASN A 163 14.00 27.44 -13.10
CA ASN A 163 15.12 27.40 -12.15
C ASN A 163 16.25 26.43 -12.58
N ILE A 164 16.32 26.12 -13.88
CA ILE A 164 17.43 25.40 -14.55
C ILE A 164 18.10 26.40 -15.47
#